data_AF-A0A3D3MSE5-F1
#
_entry.id   AF-A0A3D3MSE5-F1
#
_cell.length_a   1.000
_cell.length_b   1.000
_cell.length_c   1.000
_cell.angle_alpha   90.00
_cell.angle_beta   90.00
_cell.angle_gamma   90.00
#
_symmetry.space_group_name_H-M   'P 1'
#
loop_
_entity.id
_entity.type
_entity.pdbx_description
1 polymer ?
#
loop_
_entity_poly.entity_id
_entity_poly.type
_entity_poly.pdbx_seq_one_letter_code
_entity_poly.pdbx_strand_id
1 'polypeptide(L)'
;MLKIVLVMLCGMGAGYLLRKRSLKIVPSLISVLIWVLLFLLGTEVGGDKRLIHSLSTLGLEALVLSVGGVCGSVLLAWILWKNIKHETKSHDR
;
A
#
# COMPACT_ATOMS: atom_id res chain seq x y z
N MET A 1 -5.57 23.59 14.56
CA MET A 1 -4.84 23.47 13.28
C MET A 1 -3.32 23.48 13.50
N LEU A 2 -2.71 24.59 13.94
CA LEU A 2 -1.24 24.68 14.13
C LEU A 2 -0.64 23.61 15.06
N LYS A 3 -1.37 23.18 16.11
CA LYS A 3 -0.89 22.13 17.02
C LYS A 3 -0.63 20.79 16.32
N ILE A 4 -1.43 20.44 15.32
CA ILE A 4 -1.30 19.19 14.56
C ILE A 4 -0.07 19.28 13.65
N VAL A 5 0.13 20.43 13.00
CA VAL A 5 1.32 20.69 12.17
C VAL A 5 2.59 20.66 13.03
N LEU A 6 2.56 21.27 14.21
CA LEU A 6 3.69 21.27 15.15
C LEU A 6 4.00 19.84 15.63
N VAL A 7 2.98 19.02 15.88
CA VAL A 7 3.16 17.61 16.27
C VAL A 7 3.73 16.78 15.12
N MET A 8 3.32 17.01 13.87
CA MET A 8 3.89 16.33 12.70
C MET A 8 5.35 16.72 12.48
N LEU A 9 5.67 18.02 12.58
CA LEU A 9 7.04 18.51 12.44
C LEU A 9 7.94 17.97 13.56
N CYS A 10 7.43 17.93 14.79
CA CYS A 10 8.15 17.36 15.93
C CYS A 10 8.38 15.85 15.76
N GLY A 11 7.37 15.10 15.30
CA GLY A 11 7.49 13.67 15.01
C GLY A 11 8.52 13.37 13.91
N MET A 12 8.55 14.19 12.86
CA MET A 12 9.51 14.07 11.77
C MET A 12 10.93 14.42 12.23
N GLY A 13 11.09 15.44 13.09
CA GLY A 13 12.37 15.81 13.69
C GLY A 13 12.91 14.75 14.66
N ALA A 14 12.05 14.18 15.51
CA ALA A 14 12.41 13.07 16.39
C ALA A 14 12.81 11.82 15.59
N GLY A 15 12.08 11.50 14.52
CA GLY A 15 12.42 10.42 13.59
C GLY A 15 13.76 10.63 12.88
N TYR A 16 14.10 11.87 12.54
CA TYR A 16 15.38 12.21 11.91
C TYR A 16 16.55 12.14 12.90
N LEU A 17 16.37 12.57 14.16
CA LEU A 17 17.42 12.52 15.17
C LEU A 17 17.74 11.08 15.60
N LEU A 18 16.74 10.20 15.65
CA LEU A 18 16.93 8.77 15.91
C LEU A 18 17.58 8.02 14.73
N ARG A 19 17.53 8.55 13.51
CA ARG A 19 18.11 7.94 12.30
C ARG A 19 19.64 7.78 12.35
N LYS A 20 20.33 8.53 13.22
CA LYS A 20 21.80 8.53 13.29
C LYS A 20 22.38 7.32 14.04
N ARG A 21 21.61 6.65 14.90
CA ARG A 21 21.97 5.28 15.34
C ARG A 21 21.44 4.33 14.30
N SER A 22 22.23 3.34 13.87
CA SER A 22 21.79 2.31 12.93
C SER A 22 20.59 1.55 13.53
N LEU A 23 19.39 2.01 13.22
CA LEU A 23 18.11 1.50 13.73
C LEU A 23 17.74 0.20 13.00
N LYS A 24 18.63 -0.80 12.96
CA LYS A 24 18.27 -2.15 12.50
C LYS A 24 17.10 -2.72 13.31
N ILE A 25 16.88 -2.23 14.52
CA ILE A 25 15.77 -2.60 15.40
C ILE A 25 14.44 -1.96 15.01
N VAL A 26 14.41 -0.77 14.40
CA VAL A 26 13.14 -0.11 14.02
C VAL A 26 12.32 -0.90 12.99
N PRO A 27 12.86 -1.37 11.85
CA PRO A 27 12.08 -2.18 10.93
C PRO A 27 11.63 -3.49 11.60
N SER A 28 12.46 -4.08 12.46
CA SER A 28 12.06 -5.27 13.22
C SER A 28 10.91 -4.99 14.20
N LEU A 29 10.94 -3.87 14.92
CA LEU A 29 9.87 -3.45 15.82
C LEU A 29 8.57 -3.16 15.07
N ILE A 30 8.66 -2.48 13.92
CA ILE A 30 7.49 -2.20 13.08
C ILE A 30 6.91 -3.51 12.53
N SER A 31 7.74 -4.44 12.06
CA SER A 31 7.29 -5.76 11.60
C SER A 31 6.59 -6.55 12.71
N VAL A 32 7.14 -6.55 13.93
CA VAL A 32 6.50 -7.19 15.09
C VAL A 32 5.17 -6.51 15.42
N LEU A 33 5.11 -5.18 15.39
CA LEU A 33 3.89 -4.43 15.65
C LEU A 33 2.82 -4.68 14.60
N ILE A 34 3.19 -4.73 13.31
CA ILE A 34 2.30 -5.11 12.22
C ILE A 34 1.80 -6.54 12.43
N TRP A 35 2.67 -7.48 12.80
CA TRP A 35 2.28 -8.87 13.03
C TRP A 35 1.26 -8.98 14.17
N VAL A 36 1.49 -8.28 15.28
CA VAL A 36 0.55 -8.23 16.41
C VAL A 36 -0.76 -7.56 16.02
N LEU A 37 -0.70 -6.42 15.31
CA LEU A 37 -1.88 -5.70 14.87
C LEU A 37 -2.70 -6.52 13.88
N LEU A 38 -2.04 -7.22 12.96
CA LEU A 38 -2.69 -8.09 11.97
C LEU A 38 -3.31 -9.32 12.63
N PHE A 39 -2.64 -9.89 13.65
CA PHE A 39 -3.19 -10.97 14.46
C PHE A 39 -4.44 -10.51 15.21
N LEU A 40 -4.35 -9.38 15.91
CA LEU A 40 -5.46 -8.81 16.67
C LEU A 40 -6.63 -8.47 15.75
N LEU A 41 -6.34 -7.83 14.61
CA LEU A 41 -7.31 -7.55 13.57
C LEU A 41 -7.97 -8.84 13.11
N GLY A 42 -7.21 -9.86 12.72
CA GLY A 42 -7.71 -11.17 12.30
C GLY A 42 -8.65 -11.82 13.31
N THR A 43 -8.34 -11.74 14.61
CA THR A 43 -9.22 -12.21 15.67
C THR A 43 -10.51 -11.39 15.80
N GLU A 44 -10.44 -10.06 15.70
CA GLU A 44 -11.63 -9.20 15.78
C GLU A 44 -12.55 -9.37 14.57
N VAL A 45 -12.01 -9.53 13.35
CA VAL A 45 -12.84 -9.79 12.16
C VAL A 45 -13.32 -11.24 12.05
N GLY A 46 -12.61 -12.21 12.65
CA GLY A 46 -12.96 -13.64 12.58
C GLY A 46 -14.04 -14.09 13.57
N GLY A 47 -14.23 -13.38 14.68
CA GLY A 47 -15.23 -13.72 15.71
C GLY A 47 -16.67 -13.34 15.36
N ASP A 48 -16.86 -12.42 14.41
CA ASP A 48 -18.16 -11.82 14.14
C ASP A 48 -18.75 -12.31 12.81
N LYS A 49 -19.81 -13.14 12.88
CA LYS A 49 -20.48 -13.70 11.69
C LYS A 49 -20.99 -12.61 10.75
N ARG A 50 -21.28 -11.42 11.28
CA ARG A 50 -21.74 -10.26 10.51
C ARG A 50 -20.61 -9.66 9.67
N LEU A 51 -19.40 -9.58 10.21
CA LEU A 51 -18.22 -9.09 9.49
C LEU A 51 -17.75 -10.11 8.47
N ILE A 52 -17.82 -11.42 8.73
CA ILE A 52 -17.51 -12.45 7.73
C ILE A 52 -18.44 -12.40 6.52
N HIS A 53 -19.74 -12.20 6.74
CA HIS A 53 -20.69 -12.07 5.63
C HIS A 53 -20.43 -10.78 4.83
N SER A 54 -20.18 -9.65 5.50
CA SER A 54 -19.81 -8.40 4.84
C SER A 54 -18.45 -8.45 4.15
N LEU A 55 -17.44 -9.11 4.72
CA LEU A 55 -16.13 -9.36 4.12
C LEU A 55 -16.24 -10.26 2.90
N SER A 56 -17.16 -11.22 2.88
CA SER A 56 -17.38 -12.05 1.70
C SER A 56 -17.95 -11.22 0.54
N THR A 57 -18.87 -10.29 0.81
CA THR A 57 -19.42 -9.38 -0.20
C THR A 57 -18.38 -8.32 -0.62
N LEU A 58 -17.77 -7.63 0.34
CA LEU A 58 -16.71 -6.63 0.12
C LEU A 58 -15.47 -7.25 -0.53
N GLY A 59 -15.14 -8.50 -0.19
CA GLY A 59 -14.02 -9.24 -0.75
C GLY A 59 -14.26 -9.60 -2.21
N LEU A 60 -15.49 -9.94 -2.59
CA LEU A 60 -15.85 -10.17 -3.99
C LEU A 60 -15.81 -8.87 -4.80
N GLU A 61 -16.31 -7.76 -4.24
CA GLU A 61 -16.18 -6.43 -4.86
C GLU A 61 -14.70 -6.02 -5.00
N ALA A 62 -13.90 -6.18 -3.94
CA ALA A 62 -12.48 -5.86 -3.95
C ALA A 62 -11.70 -6.73 -4.95
N LEU A 63 -12.09 -7.99 -5.12
CA LEU A 63 -11.49 -8.89 -6.11
C LEU A 63 -11.78 -8.41 -7.53
N VAL A 64 -13.04 -8.03 -7.82
CA VAL A 64 -13.42 -7.46 -9.12
C VAL A 64 -12.69 -6.15 -9.38
N LEU A 65 -12.60 -5.26 -8.39
CA LEU A 65 -11.85 -4.00 -8.50
C LEU A 65 -10.35 -4.22 -8.70
N SER A 66 -9.76 -5.18 -7.99
CA SER A 66 -8.33 -5.51 -8.11
C SER A 66 -8.01 -6.10 -9.47
N VAL A 67 -8.79 -7.08 -9.94
CA VAL A 67 -8.62 -7.68 -11.26
C VAL A 67 -8.86 -6.64 -12.36
N GLY A 68 -9.90 -5.82 -12.25
CA GLY A 68 -10.16 -4.73 -13.17
C GLY A 68 -9.02 -3.71 -13.22
N GLY A 69 -8.49 -3.30 -12.06
CA GLY A 69 -7.37 -2.37 -11.94
C GLY A 69 -6.05 -2.91 -12.47
N VAL A 70 -5.73 -4.18 -12.19
CA VAL A 70 -4.53 -4.85 -12.72
C VAL A 70 -4.65 -5.03 -14.23
N CYS A 71 -5.78 -5.54 -14.73
CA CYS A 71 -6.02 -5.66 -16.16
C CYS A 71 -5.92 -4.31 -16.87
N GLY A 72 -6.54 -3.26 -16.32
CA GLY A 72 -6.42 -1.90 -16.83
C GLY A 72 -4.96 -1.41 -16.85
N SER A 73 -4.23 -1.58 -15.75
CA SER A 73 -2.82 -1.15 -15.66
C SER A 73 -1.92 -1.88 -16.66
N VAL A 74 -2.12 -3.19 -16.85
CA VAL A 74 -1.39 -4.00 -17.82
C VAL A 74 -1.75 -3.58 -19.25
N LEU A 75 -3.03 -3.34 -19.54
CA LEU A 75 -3.49 -2.88 -20.85
C LEU A 75 -2.90 -1.52 -21.22
N LEU A 76 -2.90 -0.55 -20.30
CA LEU A 76 -2.29 0.76 -20.53
C LEU A 76 -0.78 0.66 -20.75
N ALA A 77 -0.07 -0.12 -19.91
CA ALA A 77 1.36 -0.36 -20.08
C ALA A 77 1.67 -0.99 -21.45
N TRP A 78 0.81 -1.91 -21.91
CA TRP A 78 0.96 -2.58 -23.20
C TRP A 78 0.68 -1.63 -24.38
N ILE A 79 -0.35 -0.78 -24.29
CA ILE A 79 -0.65 0.26 -25.28
C ILE A 79 0.52 1.26 -25.38
N LEU A 80 1.04 1.71 -24.24
CA LEU A 80 2.18 2.62 -24.20
C LEU A 80 3.43 1.99 -24.84
N TRP A 81 3.74 0.74 -24.50
CA TRP A 81 4.85 0.00 -25.10
C TRP A 81 4.70 -0.14 -26.62
N LYS A 82 3.49 -0.44 -27.09
CA LYS A 82 3.20 -0.53 -28.54
C LYS A 82 3.36 0.82 -29.23
N ASN A 83 2.92 1.92 -28.61
CA ASN A 83 3.00 3.27 -29.16
C ASN A 83 4.46 3.75 -29.25
N ILE A 84 5.25 3.56 -28.18
CA ILE A 84 6.68 3.87 -28.15
C ILE A 84 7.45 3.03 -29.18
N LYS A 85 7.13 1.73 -29.32
CA LYS A 85 7.75 0.88 -30.34
C LYS A 85 7.42 1.32 -31.77
N HIS A 86 6.29 2.00 -31.97
CA HIS A 86 5.89 2.54 -33.27
C HIS A 86 6.67 3.83 -33.61
N GLU A 87 6.94 4.69 -32.61
CA GLU A 87 7.72 5.93 -32.76
C GLU A 87 9.20 5.65 -33.10
N THR A 88 9.81 4.61 -32.54
CA THR A 88 11.21 4.25 -32.84
C THR A 88 11.41 3.71 -34.27
N LYS A 89 10.34 3.30 -34.98
CA LYS A 89 10.46 2.85 -36.38
C LYS A 89 10.35 3.98 -37.42
N SER A 90 10.07 5.22 -37.03
CA SER A 90 9.88 6.33 -37.98
C SER A 90 11.08 7.27 -38.10
N HIS A 91 12.13 7.13 -37.28
CA HIS A 91 13.36 7.93 -37.38
C HIS A 91 14.54 7.16 -38.03
N ASP A 92 14.27 6.00 -38.64
CA ASP A 92 15.27 5.17 -39.34
C ASP A 92 14.87 4.92 -40.81
N ARG A 93 14.05 5.81 -41.40
CA ARG A 93 13.78 5.82 -42.84
C ARG A 93 14.06 7.19 -43.45
#